data_AF-A0A848HKU4-F1
#
_entry.id   AF-A0A848HKU4-F1
#
_cell.length_a   1.000
_cell.length_b   1.000
_cell.length_c   1.000
_cell.angle_alpha   90.00
_cell.angle_beta   90.00
_cell.angle_gamma   90.00
#
_symmetry.space_group_name_H-M   'P 1'
#
loop_
_entity.id
_entity.type
_entity.pdbx_description
1 polymer ?
#
loop_
_entity_poly.entity_id
_entity_poly.type
_entity_poly.pdbx_seq_one_letter_code
_entity_poly.pdbx_strand_id
1 'polypeptide(L)'
;MTDDERRIAGGSVFVLSEVQDHIREFGIDALNFAADKATEDLLLKLNWKPSDVCGFILSLGSHRYHGSQWCYGSGTPKVPFATDAYIMGYNRFTKSERQAAEPPWIYFKFGFCSDDQTVEIFSIRPADEL
;
A
#
# COMPACT_ATOMS: atom_id res chain seq x y z
N MET A 1 -5.39 21.00 7.97
CA MET A 1 -4.38 19.96 8.23
C MET A 1 -3.48 19.83 7.01
N THR A 2 -2.26 20.35 7.10
CA THR A 2 -1.20 20.19 6.09
C THR A 2 -0.68 18.76 6.08
N ASP A 3 0.09 18.36 5.06
CA ASP A 3 0.65 17.01 5.01
C ASP A 3 1.71 16.77 6.09
N ASP A 4 2.43 17.82 6.52
CA ASP A 4 3.35 17.74 7.65
C ASP A 4 2.63 17.43 8.97
N GLU A 5 1.43 18.01 9.17
CA GLU A 5 0.60 17.76 10.35
C GLU A 5 0.03 16.33 10.37
N ARG A 6 0.02 15.62 9.23
CA ARG A 6 -0.44 14.22 9.13
C ARG A 6 0.66 13.21 9.39
N ARG A 7 1.92 13.61 9.37
CA ARG A 7 3.05 12.69 9.46
C ARG A 7 3.10 12.03 10.83
N ILE A 8 3.30 10.71 10.85
CA ILE A 8 3.51 9.93 12.07
C ILE A 8 5.02 9.79 12.27
N ALA A 9 5.51 10.18 13.44
CA ALA A 9 6.92 10.03 13.81
C ALA A 9 7.20 8.62 14.34
N GLY A 10 8.44 8.14 14.21
CA GLY A 10 8.88 6.88 14.81
C GLY A 10 9.08 5.70 13.86
N GLY A 11 8.89 5.91 12.54
CA GLY A 11 9.06 4.85 11.53
C GLY A 11 7.73 4.20 11.15
N SER A 12 7.80 2.98 10.60
CA SER A 12 6.61 2.22 10.17
C SER A 12 5.69 1.94 11.36
N VAL A 13 4.41 2.17 11.18
CA VAL A 13 3.38 1.90 12.20
C VAL A 13 3.07 0.40 12.25
N PHE A 14 3.13 -0.28 11.10
CA PHE A 14 2.82 -1.69 10.99
C PHE A 14 4.08 -2.54 10.87
N VAL A 15 4.06 -3.72 11.49
CA VAL A 15 5.10 -4.73 11.31
C VAL A 15 4.87 -5.41 9.96
N LEU A 16 5.72 -5.12 8.98
CA LEU A 16 5.54 -5.59 7.60
C LEU A 16 5.39 -7.11 7.49
N SER A 17 6.11 -7.89 8.30
CA SER A 17 5.98 -9.35 8.28
C SER A 17 4.58 -9.83 8.67
N GLU A 18 3.92 -9.19 9.64
CA GLU A 18 2.56 -9.53 10.04
C GLU A 18 1.55 -9.24 8.92
N VAL A 19 1.74 -8.12 8.23
CA VAL A 19 0.94 -7.78 7.04
C VAL A 19 1.13 -8.84 5.95
N GLN A 20 2.38 -9.26 5.70
CA GLN A 20 2.68 -10.29 4.70
C GLN A 20 2.09 -11.65 5.08
N ASP A 21 2.17 -12.05 6.36
CA ASP A 21 1.58 -13.30 6.84
C ASP A 21 0.07 -13.29 6.67
N HIS A 22 -0.59 -12.18 6.99
CA HIS A 22 -2.01 -12.01 6.76
C HIS A 22 -2.39 -12.12 5.26
N ILE A 23 -1.60 -11.52 4.35
CA ILE A 23 -1.80 -11.69 2.90
C ILE A 23 -1.55 -13.14 2.44
N ARG A 24 -0.61 -13.88 3.06
CA ARG A 24 -0.40 -15.30 2.73
C ARG A 24 -1.60 -16.16 3.13
N GLU A 25 -2.23 -15.84 4.26
CA GLU A 25 -3.37 -16.58 4.80
C GLU A 25 -4.66 -16.33 4.01
N PHE A 26 -4.98 -15.06 3.75
CA PHE A 26 -6.28 -14.66 3.18
C PHE A 26 -6.22 -14.22 1.71
N GLY A 27 -5.02 -13.99 1.17
CA GLY A 27 -4.84 -13.67 -0.25
C GLY A 27 -5.53 -12.37 -0.66
N ILE A 28 -6.39 -12.44 -1.69
CA ILE A 28 -7.12 -11.29 -2.24
C ILE A 28 -8.21 -10.82 -1.27
N ASP A 29 -8.78 -11.73 -0.48
CA ASP A 29 -9.88 -11.41 0.44
C ASP A 29 -9.43 -10.50 1.59
N ALA A 30 -8.12 -10.44 1.86
CA ALA A 30 -7.53 -9.48 2.78
C ALA A 30 -7.37 -8.07 2.22
N LEU A 31 -7.62 -7.83 0.92
CA LEU A 31 -7.44 -6.51 0.32
C LEU A 31 -8.76 -5.73 0.26
N ASN A 32 -8.76 -4.52 0.81
CA ASN A 32 -9.84 -3.56 0.64
C ASN A 32 -9.32 -2.30 -0.05
N PHE A 33 -9.87 -1.94 -1.21
CA PHE A 33 -9.47 -0.73 -1.92
C PHE A 33 -10.33 0.44 -1.44
N ALA A 34 -9.86 1.10 -0.38
CA ALA A 34 -10.64 2.09 0.36
C ALA A 34 -10.97 3.36 -0.45
N ALA A 35 -10.19 3.71 -1.47
CA ALA A 35 -10.41 4.92 -2.26
C ALA A 35 -10.68 4.59 -3.73
N ASP A 36 -11.72 5.20 -4.32
CA ASP A 36 -12.01 5.13 -5.76
C ASP A 36 -10.76 5.42 -6.60
N LYS A 37 -9.97 6.40 -6.16
CA LYS A 37 -8.71 6.77 -6.80
C LYS A 37 -7.64 5.68 -6.75
N ALA A 38 -7.55 4.90 -5.67
CA ALA A 38 -6.61 3.78 -5.59
C ALA A 38 -7.01 2.66 -6.56
N THR A 39 -8.32 2.41 -6.70
CA THR A 39 -8.87 1.47 -7.68
C THR A 39 -8.64 1.97 -9.11
N GLU A 40 -8.88 3.25 -9.39
CA GLU A 40 -8.61 3.86 -10.70
C GLU A 40 -7.13 3.79 -11.07
N ASP A 41 -6.22 4.20 -10.17
CA ASP A 41 -4.77 4.16 -10.43
C ASP A 41 -4.29 2.70 -10.66
N LEU A 42 -4.81 1.73 -9.90
CA LEU A 42 -4.52 0.30 -10.09
C LEU A 42 -4.92 -0.17 -11.50
N LEU A 43 -6.15 0.13 -11.93
CA LEU A 43 -6.72 -0.38 -13.17
C LEU A 43 -6.23 0.38 -14.41
N LEU A 44 -6.16 1.71 -14.32
CA LEU A 44 -5.91 2.58 -15.47
C LEU A 44 -4.42 2.89 -15.68
N LYS A 45 -3.65 3.04 -14.60
CA LYS A 45 -2.22 3.38 -14.70
C LYS A 45 -1.31 2.16 -14.64
N LEU A 46 -1.60 1.24 -13.74
CA LEU A 46 -0.80 0.04 -13.56
C LEU A 46 -1.30 -1.14 -14.40
N ASN A 47 -2.60 -1.16 -14.73
CA ASN A 47 -3.28 -2.30 -15.34
C ASN A 47 -3.09 -3.59 -14.52
N TRP A 48 -3.08 -3.46 -13.19
CA TRP A 48 -2.86 -4.57 -12.26
C TRP A 48 -4.17 -5.21 -11.81
N LYS A 49 -4.09 -6.49 -11.44
CA LYS A 49 -5.16 -7.22 -10.76
C LYS A 49 -4.89 -7.24 -9.25
N PRO A 50 -5.90 -7.51 -8.39
CA PRO A 50 -5.67 -7.65 -6.95
C PRO A 50 -4.58 -8.68 -6.59
N SER A 51 -4.46 -9.77 -7.37
CA SER A 51 -3.39 -10.77 -7.19
C SER A 51 -1.97 -10.23 -7.44
N ASP A 52 -1.82 -9.21 -8.30
CA ASP A 52 -0.55 -8.52 -8.51
C ASP A 52 -0.17 -7.71 -7.26
N VAL A 53 -1.18 -7.11 -6.59
CA VAL A 53 -1.01 -6.36 -5.35
C VAL A 53 -0.60 -7.27 -4.20
N CYS A 54 -1.23 -8.45 -4.05
CA CYS A 54 -0.78 -9.45 -3.08
C CYS A 54 0.70 -9.80 -3.32
N GLY A 55 1.07 -10.08 -4.57
CA GLY A 55 2.47 -10.37 -4.92
C GLY A 55 3.42 -9.22 -4.61
N PHE A 56 2.99 -7.97 -4.84
CA PHE A 56 3.75 -6.78 -4.50
C PHE A 56 4.01 -6.72 -2.99
N ILE A 57 2.97 -6.83 -2.16
CA ILE A 57 3.07 -6.78 -0.69
C ILE A 57 4.00 -7.89 -0.17
N LEU A 58 3.86 -9.11 -0.70
CA LEU A 58 4.69 -10.25 -0.31
C LEU A 58 6.17 -10.09 -0.71
N SER A 59 6.46 -9.25 -1.69
CA SER A 59 7.81 -8.93 -2.13
C SER A 59 8.40 -7.67 -1.49
N LEU A 60 7.62 -6.90 -0.71
CA LEU A 60 8.11 -5.70 -0.04
C LEU A 60 9.18 -6.06 1.00
N GLY A 61 10.27 -5.29 0.99
CA GLY A 61 11.25 -5.27 2.06
C GLY A 61 11.11 -4.01 2.92
N SER A 62 11.49 -4.10 4.20
CA SER A 62 11.45 -2.97 5.13
C SER A 62 12.34 -1.79 4.69
N HIS A 63 13.41 -2.05 3.92
CA HIS A 63 14.27 -1.03 3.31
C HIS A 63 13.56 -0.16 2.26
N ARG A 64 12.34 -0.51 1.85
CA ARG A 64 11.50 0.26 0.92
C ARG A 64 10.51 1.18 1.61
N TYR A 65 10.51 1.21 2.94
CA TYR A 65 9.68 2.12 3.71
C TYR A 65 9.97 3.59 3.35
N HIS A 66 8.91 4.35 3.13
CA HIS A 66 8.98 5.76 2.74
C HIS A 66 8.52 6.70 3.85
N GLY A 67 7.47 6.33 4.60
CA GLY A 67 6.93 7.18 5.65
C GLY A 67 5.55 6.74 6.11
N SER A 68 5.11 7.27 7.25
CA SER A 68 3.80 7.00 7.82
C SER A 68 3.01 8.28 8.01
N GLN A 69 1.70 8.20 7.80
CA GLN A 69 0.80 9.34 7.92
C GLN A 69 -0.61 8.94 8.32
N TRP A 70 -1.36 9.87 8.90
CA TRP A 70 -2.79 9.77 9.10
C TRP A 70 -3.54 10.03 7.79
N CYS A 71 -4.40 9.10 7.41
CA CYS A 71 -5.33 9.23 6.29
C CYS A 71 -6.77 9.14 6.79
N TYR A 72 -7.73 9.59 5.98
CA TYR A 72 -9.14 9.35 6.25
C TYR A 72 -9.66 8.33 5.24
N GLY A 73 -10.40 7.33 5.71
CA GLY A 73 -11.11 6.40 4.83
C GLY A 73 -12.23 7.10 4.03
N SER A 74 -12.80 6.39 3.07
CA SER A 74 -13.94 6.86 2.25
C SER A 74 -15.28 6.84 3.00
N GLY A 75 -15.35 6.15 4.14
CA GLY A 75 -16.54 6.05 4.98
C GLY A 75 -16.99 7.37 5.60
N THR A 76 -18.29 7.43 5.95
CA THR A 76 -18.89 8.52 6.74
C THR A 76 -19.45 7.95 8.04
N PRO A 77 -19.04 8.42 9.23
CA PRO A 77 -18.10 9.51 9.47
C PRO A 77 -16.65 9.15 9.07
N LYS A 78 -15.86 10.17 8.73
CA LYS A 78 -14.45 9.98 8.36
C LYS A 78 -13.63 9.58 9.58
N VAL A 79 -13.25 8.32 9.66
CA VAL A 79 -12.36 7.80 10.71
C VAL A 79 -10.91 7.97 10.27
N PRO A 80 -10.01 8.48 11.13
CA PRO A 80 -8.59 8.56 10.83
C PRO A 80 -7.94 7.17 10.95
N PHE A 81 -7.16 6.79 9.93
CA PHE A 81 -6.37 5.57 9.87
C PHE A 81 -4.88 5.91 9.84
N ALA A 82 -4.09 5.20 10.64
CA ALA A 82 -2.64 5.22 10.47
C ALA A 82 -2.29 4.44 9.21
N THR A 83 -1.39 4.97 8.39
CA THR A 83 -0.97 4.35 7.14
C THR A 83 0.54 4.35 7.00
N ASP A 84 1.07 3.29 6.41
CA ASP A 84 2.46 3.20 5.98
C ASP A 84 2.55 3.28 4.46
N ALA A 85 3.58 3.96 3.97
CA ALA A 85 3.91 4.08 2.57
C ALA A 85 5.25 3.41 2.25
N TYR A 86 5.30 2.75 1.10
CA TYR A 86 6.47 2.08 0.56
C TYR A 86 6.67 2.47 -0.90
N ILE A 87 7.93 2.49 -1.34
CA ILE A 87 8.31 2.76 -2.73
C ILE A 87 9.25 1.67 -3.21
N MET A 88 8.82 0.90 -4.21
CA MET A 88 9.59 -0.25 -4.72
C MET A 88 9.39 -0.44 -6.23
N GLY A 89 10.46 -0.78 -6.95
CA GLY A 89 10.35 -1.31 -8.31
C GLY A 89 9.90 -2.76 -8.29
N TYR A 90 8.89 -3.12 -9.09
CA TYR A 90 8.30 -4.46 -9.03
C TYR A 90 7.98 -5.02 -10.41
N ASN A 91 8.29 -6.29 -10.62
CA ASN A 91 7.88 -7.03 -11.80
C ASN A 91 6.70 -7.94 -11.47
N ARG A 92 5.50 -7.57 -11.94
CA ARG A 92 4.29 -8.37 -11.70
C ARG A 92 4.31 -9.77 -12.32
N PHE A 93 5.06 -9.97 -13.41
CA PHE A 93 5.11 -11.26 -14.10
C PHE A 93 5.97 -12.27 -13.35
N THR A 94 7.05 -11.80 -12.72
CA THR A 94 7.94 -12.64 -11.90
C THR A 94 7.64 -12.56 -10.42
N LYS A 95 6.72 -11.66 -10.01
CA LYS A 95 6.34 -11.36 -8.62
C LYS A 95 7.54 -11.08 -7.72
N SER A 96 8.47 -10.27 -8.21
CA SER A 96 9.73 -10.00 -7.54
C SER A 96 10.07 -8.53 -7.57
N GLU A 97 10.75 -8.07 -6.51
CA GLU A 97 11.41 -6.78 -6.50
C GLU A 97 12.40 -6.69 -7.67
N ARG A 98 12.39 -5.56 -8.38
CA ARG A 98 13.43 -5.22 -9.37
C ARG A 98 14.54 -4.47 -8.65
N GLN A 99 15.76 -5.01 -8.67
CA GLN A 99 16.93 -4.29 -8.17
C GLN A 99 17.38 -3.25 -9.19
N ALA A 100 17.22 -1.97 -8.81
CA ALA A 100 17.82 -0.75 -9.35
C ALA A 100 17.65 -0.41 -10.86
N ALA A 101 17.24 0.84 -11.09
CA ALA A 101 17.27 1.62 -12.34
C ALA A 101 16.13 1.47 -13.37
N GLU A 102 15.33 0.40 -13.37
CA GLU A 102 14.25 0.30 -14.36
C GLU A 102 12.86 0.61 -13.76
N PRO A 103 12.25 1.76 -14.11
CA PRO A 103 10.85 2.04 -13.80
C PRO A 103 9.88 0.97 -14.36
N PRO A 104 8.63 0.95 -13.86
CA PRO A 104 8.08 1.87 -12.88
C PRO A 104 8.41 1.49 -11.43
N TRP A 105 8.79 2.50 -10.65
CA TRP A 105 8.71 2.42 -9.20
C TRP A 105 7.27 2.66 -8.79
N ILE A 106 6.78 1.88 -7.83
CA ILE A 106 5.39 1.93 -7.39
C ILE A 106 5.36 2.53 -5.99
N TYR A 107 4.60 3.61 -5.84
CA TYR A 107 4.18 4.12 -4.55
C TYR A 107 2.98 3.31 -4.09
N PHE A 108 3.09 2.74 -2.89
CA PHE A 108 2.03 1.96 -2.27
C PHE A 108 1.80 2.47 -0.85
N LYS A 109 0.55 2.77 -0.50
CA LYS A 109 0.16 3.21 0.83
C LYS A 109 -1.03 2.40 1.32
N PHE A 110 -0.89 1.85 2.51
CA PHE A 110 -1.92 1.03 3.14
C PHE A 110 -2.09 1.34 4.63
N GLY A 111 -3.23 0.97 5.18
CA GLY A 111 -3.51 0.86 6.60
C GLY A 111 -4.11 -0.51 6.92
N PHE A 112 -4.34 -0.79 8.20
CA PHE A 112 -5.00 -2.02 8.64
C PHE A 112 -6.32 -1.67 9.33
N CYS A 113 -7.42 -2.30 8.90
CA CYS A 113 -8.70 -2.21 9.58
C CYS A 113 -8.84 -3.42 10.51
N SER A 114 -8.87 -3.18 11.82
CA SER A 114 -8.98 -4.24 12.83
C SER A 114 -10.32 -4.95 12.82
N ASP A 115 -11.38 -4.24 12.47
CA ASP A 115 -12.76 -4.72 12.60
C ASP A 115 -13.08 -5.76 11.52
N ASP A 116 -12.64 -5.48 10.29
CA ASP A 116 -12.83 -6.38 9.14
C ASP A 116 -11.60 -7.24 8.84
N GLN A 117 -10.52 -7.07 9.62
CA GLN A 117 -9.22 -7.73 9.40
C GLN A 117 -8.75 -7.60 7.95
N THR A 118 -8.77 -6.39 7.40
CA THR A 118 -8.35 -6.13 6.01
C THR A 118 -7.21 -5.13 5.95
N VAL A 119 -6.39 -5.29 4.92
CA VAL A 119 -5.41 -4.31 4.47
C VAL A 119 -6.13 -3.30 3.59
N GLU A 120 -6.35 -2.10 4.12
CA GLU A 120 -6.94 -1.00 3.37
C GLU A 120 -5.88 -0.31 2.52
N ILE A 121 -6.09 -0.32 1.19
CA ILE A 121 -5.20 0.32 0.22
C ILE A 121 -5.70 1.74 -0.04
N PHE A 122 -4.91 2.72 0.41
CA PHE A 122 -5.21 4.15 0.26
C PHE A 122 -4.63 4.73 -1.03
N SER A 123 -3.51 4.18 -1.53
CA SER A 123 -2.90 4.61 -2.78
C SER A 123 -2.03 3.52 -3.37
N ILE A 124 -2.11 3.34 -4.69
CA ILE A 124 -1.20 2.52 -5.45
C ILE A 124 -1.00 3.13 -6.84
N ARG A 125 0.19 3.62 -7.16
CA ARG A 125 0.45 4.37 -8.40
C ARG A 125 1.94 4.43 -8.76
N PRO A 126 2.29 4.77 -10.01
CA PRO A 126 3.68 5.11 -10.35
C PRO A 126 4.25 6.23 -9.46
N ALA A 127 5.50 6.07 -9.02
CA ALA A 127 6.15 6.97 -8.05
C ALA A 127 6.71 8.27 -8.68
N ASP A 128 6.75 8.36 -10.01
CA ASP A 128 7.09 9.58 -10.76
C ASP A 128 6.01 10.67 -10.67
N GLU A 129 4.85 10.34 -10.08
CA GLU A 129 3.74 11.27 -9.80
C GLU A 129 3.63 11.69 -8.32
N LEU A 130 4.71 11.51 -7.53
CA LEU A 130 4.74 11.86 -6.10
C LEU A 130 5.03 13.32 -5.84
#